data_AF-A0A225DF20-F1
#
_entry.id   AF-A0A225DF20-F1
#
_cell.length_a   1.000
_cell.length_b   1.000
_cell.length_c   1.000
_cell.angle_alpha   90.00
_cell.angle_beta   90.00
_cell.angle_gamma   90.00
#
_symmetry.space_group_name_H-M   'P 1'
#
loop_
_entity.id
_entity.type
_entity.pdbx_description
1 polymer ?
#
loop_
_entity_poly.entity_id
_entity_poly.type
_entity_poly.pdbx_seq_one_letter_code
_entity_poly.pdbx_strand_id
1 'polypeptide(L)'
;MITFKSNEGRAYSVEIKSGAYSGSVEAGKAVVIIEASKEVPGKFDMSKGEKMKEPLRKMYIPKKYNQNSELVEEIKPRVNEISFDLKK
;
A
#
# COMPACT_ATOMS: atom_id res chain seq x y z
N MET A 1 -1.68 0.12 3.69
CA MET A 1 -1.03 -1.14 3.33
C MET A 1 0.05 -0.83 2.30
N ILE A 2 1.17 -1.54 2.37
CA ILE A 2 2.22 -1.53 1.35
C ILE A 2 2.31 -2.94 0.79
N THR A 3 2.47 -3.05 -0.52
CA THR A 3 2.52 -4.30 -1.26
C THR A 3 3.78 -4.32 -2.12
N PHE A 4 4.59 -5.36 -1.95
CA PHE A 4 5.75 -5.63 -2.79
C PHE A 4 5.41 -6.76 -3.76
N LYS A 5 5.43 -6.48 -5.05
CA LYS A 5 5.17 -7.46 -6.11
C LYS A 5 6.50 -7.89 -6.72
N SER A 6 6.90 -9.14 -6.50
CA SER A 6 8.11 -9.70 -7.10
C SER A 6 7.92 -9.93 -8.60
N ASN A 7 9.04 -9.99 -9.33
CA ASN A 7 9.03 -10.31 -10.77
C ASN A 7 8.48 -11.72 -11.07
N GLU A 8 8.49 -12.63 -10.09
CA GLU A 8 7.90 -13.97 -10.20
C GLU A 8 6.38 -13.97 -10.01
N GLY A 9 5.77 -12.79 -9.85
CA GLY A 9 4.32 -12.64 -9.74
C GLY A 9 3.78 -12.82 -8.31
N ARG A 10 4.63 -13.06 -7.31
CA ARG A 10 4.23 -13.10 -5.91
C ARG A 10 4.02 -11.70 -5.37
N ALA A 11 3.02 -11.52 -4.51
CA ALA A 11 2.74 -10.24 -3.86
C ALA A 11 2.76 -10.39 -2.34
N TYR A 12 3.48 -9.49 -1.67
CA TYR A 12 3.65 -9.47 -0.22
C TYR A 12 3.05 -8.17 0.31
N SER A 13 1.93 -8.27 1.03
CA SER A 13 1.21 -7.10 1.53
C SER A 13 1.36 -6.97 3.04
N VAL A 14 1.66 -5.76 3.49
CA VAL A 14 1.98 -5.43 4.88
C VAL A 14 1.18 -4.22 5.32
N GLU A 15 0.62 -4.27 6.52
CA GLU A 15 -0.10 -3.14 7.08
C GLU A 15 0.89 -2.00 7.42
N ILE A 16 0.47 -0.76 7.17
CA ILE A 16 1.22 0.43 7.60
C ILE A 16 0.54 0.95 8.86
N LYS A 17 1.25 0.96 9.99
CA LYS A 17 0.76 1.46 11.28
C LYS A 17 1.61 2.65 11.72
N SER A 18 0.96 3.77 12.00
CA SER A 18 1.63 5.00 12.45
C SER A 18 2.79 5.46 11.55
N GLY A 19 2.68 5.24 10.23
CA GLY A 19 3.71 5.60 9.26
C GLY A 19 4.84 4.58 9.07
N ALA A 20 4.84 3.48 9.81
CA ALA A 20 5.82 2.40 9.70
C ALA A 20 5.17 1.08 9.23
N TYR A 21 5.97 0.19 8.66
CA TYR A 21 5.57 -1.16 8.28
C TYR A 21 6.71 -2.15 8.55
N SER A 22 6.38 -3.42 8.80
CA SER A 22 7.37 -4.48 9.01
C SER A 22 6.83 -5.80 8.49
N GLY A 23 7.56 -6.47 7.60
CA GLY A 23 7.12 -7.73 7.01
C GLY A 23 8.24 -8.45 6.27
N SER A 24 7.95 -9.69 5.86
CA SER A 24 8.88 -10.51 5.08
C SER A 24 8.53 -10.45 3.60
N VAL A 25 9.53 -10.16 2.78
CA VAL A 25 9.43 -10.09 1.31
C VAL A 25 10.56 -10.93 0.74
N GLU A 26 10.31 -11.58 -0.38
CA GLU A 26 11.34 -12.31 -1.11
C GLU A 26 12.44 -11.37 -1.63
N ALA A 27 13.69 -11.82 -1.56
CA ALA A 27 14.81 -11.04 -2.06
C ALA A 27 14.75 -10.94 -3.60
N GLY A 28 15.19 -9.80 -4.13
CA GLY A 28 15.16 -9.51 -5.56
C GLY A 28 14.45 -8.19 -5.87
N LYS A 29 14.25 -7.93 -7.16
CA LYS A 29 13.52 -6.73 -7.62
C LYS A 29 12.03 -6.90 -7.38
N ALA A 30 11.42 -5.90 -6.75
CA ALA A 30 10.00 -5.85 -6.50
C ALA A 30 9.43 -4.48 -6.91
N VAL A 31 8.26 -4.50 -7.54
CA VAL A 31 7.45 -3.30 -7.75
C VAL A 31 6.72 -2.99 -6.45
N VAL A 32 6.83 -1.75 -5.98
CA VAL A 32 6.22 -1.32 -4.72
C VAL A 32 4.91 -0.59 -5.00
N ILE A 33 3.84 -1.06 -4.40
CA ILE A 33 2.50 -0.46 -4.45
C ILE A 33 2.12 -0.08 -3.04
N ILE A 34 1.80 1.20 -2.80
CA ILE A 34 1.44 1.73 -1.50
C ILE A 34 -0.01 2.22 -1.55
N GLU A 35 -0.88 1.49 -0.88
CA GLU A 35 -2.29 1.83 -0.75
C GLU A 35 -2.57 2.30 0.67
N ALA A 36 -2.66 3.62 0.87
CA ALA A 36 -3.23 4.14 2.11
C ALA A 36 -4.51 4.92 1.80
N SER A 37 -5.55 4.49 2.49
CA SER A 37 -6.84 5.15 2.50
C SER A 37 -7.17 5.59 3.91
N LYS A 38 -7.79 6.76 4.02
CA LYS A 38 -8.30 7.27 5.29
C LYS A 38 -9.80 7.24 5.21
N GLU A 39 -10.44 6.71 6.26
CA GLU A 39 -11.88 6.84 6.41
C GLU A 39 -12.24 8.31 6.53
N VAL A 40 -13.28 8.74 5.80
CA VAL A 40 -13.82 10.08 5.87
C VAL A 40 -14.90 10.06 6.95
N PRO A 41 -14.68 10.68 8.12
CA PRO A 41 -15.65 10.63 9.21
C PRO A 41 -17.01 11.15 8.75
N GLY A 42 -18.08 10.43 9.08
CA GLY A 42 -19.46 10.82 8.74
C GLY A 42 -19.85 10.61 7.28
N LYS A 43 -18.97 10.07 6.42
CA LYS A 43 -19.32 9.67 5.05
C LYS A 43 -19.31 8.15 4.91
N PHE A 44 -20.35 7.63 4.29
CA PHE A 44 -20.51 6.20 4.02
C PHE A 44 -20.61 5.98 2.52
N ASP A 45 -19.96 4.94 2.03
CA ASP A 45 -20.14 4.46 0.67
C ASP A 45 -21.49 3.73 0.58
N MET A 46 -22.41 4.26 -0.21
CA MET A 46 -23.73 3.67 -0.44
C MET A 46 -23.83 2.97 -1.80
N SER A 47 -22.72 2.79 -2.51
CA SER A 47 -22.69 2.20 -3.86
C SER A 47 -23.12 0.73 -3.89
N LYS A 48 -23.08 0.05 -2.73
CA LYS A 48 -23.51 -1.35 -2.55
C LYS A 48 -24.88 -1.51 -1.88
N GLY A 49 -25.64 -0.42 -1.76
CA GLY A 49 -26.97 -0.41 -1.15
C GLY A 49 -26.95 -0.08 0.35
N GLU A 50 -28.08 0.42 0.84
CA GLU A 50 -28.25 1.08 2.14
C GLU A 50 -27.91 0.18 3.37
N LYS A 51 -27.87 -1.14 3.18
CA LYS A 51 -27.59 -2.14 4.23
C LYS A 51 -26.09 -2.41 4.44
N MET A 52 -25.22 -1.94 3.55
CA MET A 52 -23.76 -2.03 3.69
C MET A 52 -23.18 -0.62 3.78
N LYS A 53 -23.31 0.02 4.95
CA LYS A 53 -22.68 1.30 5.26
C LYS A 53 -21.19 1.09 5.50
N GLU A 54 -20.42 0.94 4.43
CA GLU A 54 -18.96 0.95 4.54
C GLU A 54 -18.50 2.40 4.75
N PRO A 55 -17.60 2.69 5.70
CA PRO A 55 -17.04 4.03 5.83
C PRO A 55 -16.36 4.43 4.52
N LEU A 56 -16.65 5.63 4.01
CA LEU A 56 -16.08 6.10 2.77
C LEU A 56 -14.56 6.25 2.95
N ARG A 57 -13.79 5.45 2.22
CA ARG A 57 -12.34 5.49 2.25
C ARG A 57 -11.81 6.36 1.12
N LYS A 58 -11.02 7.38 1.44
CA LYS A 58 -10.35 8.23 0.44
C LYS A 58 -8.87 7.89 0.38
N MET A 59 -8.38 7.55 -0.81
CA MET A 59 -6.95 7.37 -1.06
C MET A 59 -6.24 8.73 -0.97
N TYR A 60 -5.20 8.83 -0.14
CA TYR A 60 -4.46 10.08 0.08
C TYR A 60 -3.01 10.03 -0.38
N ILE A 61 -2.57 8.89 -0.95
CA ILE A 61 -1.21 8.70 -1.45
C ILE A 61 -1.05 9.26 -2.87
N PRO A 62 0.13 9.82 -3.21
CA PRO A 62 0.46 10.24 -4.58
C PRO A 62 0.29 9.11 -5.61
N LYS A 63 -0.14 9.46 -6.83
CA LYS A 63 -0.36 8.49 -7.91
C LYS A 63 0.88 7.66 -8.25
N LYS A 64 2.09 8.20 -8.07
CA LYS A 64 3.37 7.50 -8.28
C LYS A 64 3.53 6.21 -7.46
N TYR A 65 2.78 6.06 -6.38
CA TYR A 65 2.85 4.89 -5.49
C TYR A 65 1.61 4.00 -5.54
N ASN A 66 0.62 4.29 -6.40
CA ASN A 66 -0.63 3.52 -6.42
C ASN A 66 -0.54 2.30 -7.35
N GLN A 67 -1.67 1.74 -7.77
CA GLN A 67 -1.72 0.55 -8.64
C GLN A 67 -1.00 0.70 -10.00
N ASN A 68 -0.64 1.92 -10.40
CA ASN A 68 0.20 2.19 -11.57
C ASN A 68 1.64 2.59 -11.17
N SER A 69 2.13 2.14 -10.01
CA SER A 69 3.48 2.51 -9.57
C SER A 69 4.53 1.91 -10.50
N GLU A 70 5.48 2.75 -10.90
CA GLU A 70 6.73 2.36 -11.57
C GLU A 70 7.89 2.26 -10.57
N LEU A 71 7.61 2.34 -9.27
CA LEU A 71 8.63 2.26 -8.23
C LEU A 71 9.13 0.82 -8.11
N VAL A 72 10.38 0.60 -8.46
CA VAL A 72 11.07 -0.68 -8.32
C VAL A 72 12.10 -0.56 -7.23
N GLU A 73 12.00 -1.42 -6.22
CA GLU A 73 12.97 -1.54 -5.13
C GLU A 73 13.71 -2.87 -5.23
N GLU A 74 14.98 -2.86 -4.83
CA GLU A 74 15.80 -4.06 -4.73
C GLU A 74 15.84 -4.54 -3.28
N ILE A 75 15.13 -5.62 -2.99
CA ILE A 75 15.11 -6.26 -1.68
C ILE A 75 16.37 -7.12 -1.54
N LYS A 76 17.27 -6.79 -0.62
CA LYS A 76 18.45 -7.61 -0.33
C LYS A 76 18.06 -8.79 0.57
N PRO A 77 18.81 -9.91 0.53
CA PRO A 77 18.66 -10.95 1.54
C PRO A 77 18.95 -10.36 2.93
N ARG A 78 18.15 -10.75 3.94
CA ARG A 78 18.15 -10.28 5.35
C ARG A 78 17.32 -9.01 5.59
N VAL A 79 17.80 -8.10 6.44
CA VAL A 79 17.06 -6.92 6.88
C VAL A 79 17.30 -5.78 5.89
N ASN A 80 16.21 -5.13 5.48
CA ASN A 80 16.23 -3.95 4.63
C ASN A 80 15.50 -2.82 5.37
N GLU A 81 16.07 -1.62 5.33
CA GLU A 81 15.41 -0.39 5.77
C GLU A 81 15.09 0.43 4.53
N ILE A 82 13.82 0.42 4.12
CA ILE A 82 13.34 1.16 2.94
C ILE A 82 12.34 2.20 3.44
N SER A 83 12.58 3.47 3.08
CA SER A 83 11.73 4.59 3.48
C SER A 83 11.14 5.24 2.23
N PHE A 84 9.83 5.45 2.24
CA PHE A 84 9.11 6.12 1.15
C PHE A 84 8.64 7.48 1.61
N ASP A 85 9.08 8.55 0.93
CA ASP A 85 8.53 9.88 1.17
C ASP A 85 7.18 10.03 0.45
N LEU A 86 6.11 9.83 1.22
CA LEU A 86 4.73 9.91 0.74
C LEU A 86 4.19 11.35 0.72
N LYS A 87 5.03 12.36 0.98
CA LYS A 87 4.60 13.76 0.87
C LYS A 87 4.10 14.06 -0.55
N LYS A 88 3.01 14.83 -0.58
CA LYS A 88 2.40 15.36 -1.80
C LYS A 88 3.18 16.54 -2.33
#